data_AF-A0A845DI62-F1
#
_entry.id   AF-A0A845DI62-F1
#
_cell.length_a   1.000
_cell.length_b   1.000
_cell.length_c   1.000
_cell.angle_alpha   90.00
_cell.angle_beta   90.00
_cell.angle_gamma   90.00
#
_symmetry.space_group_name_H-M   'P 1'
#
loop_
_entity.id
_entity.type
_entity.pdbx_description
1 polymer ?
#
loop_
_entity_poly.entity_id
_entity_poly.type
_entity_poly.pdbx_seq_one_letter_code
_entity_poly.pdbx_strand_id
1 'polypeptide(L)' 'IPNVIGDAGVVFPEGDIESLRLQLQRLMHDRDARNSLAQAGRQRVLAHYTMEEIARRTVAAYGAVAQDR' A
#
# COMPACT_ATOMS: atom_id res chain seq x y z
N ILE A 1 -7.50 -1.85 5.52
CA ILE A 1 -6.34 -0.90 5.48
C ILE A 1 -6.12 -0.27 4.08
N PRO A 2 -7.12 0.41 3.47
CA PRO A 2 -7.00 0.88 2.08
C PRO A 2 -5.84 1.88 1.87
N ASN A 3 -5.63 2.76 2.85
CA ASN A 3 -4.60 3.80 2.78
C ASN A 3 -3.16 3.24 2.78
N VAL A 4 -2.97 2.01 3.27
CA VAL A 4 -1.66 1.35 3.32
C VAL A 4 -1.38 0.70 1.97
N ILE A 5 -2.28 -0.15 1.50
CA ILE A 5 -2.07 -0.94 0.28
C ILE A 5 -2.33 -0.16 -1.01
N GLY A 6 -3.20 0.86 -1.01
CA GLY A 6 -3.60 1.58 -2.21
C GLY A 6 -4.01 0.61 -3.34
N ASP A 7 -3.57 0.90 -4.56
CA ASP A 7 -3.80 0.05 -5.74
C ASP A 7 -2.83 -1.16 -5.84
N ALA A 8 -1.94 -1.32 -4.85
CA ALA A 8 -0.97 -2.41 -4.80
C ALA A 8 -1.51 -3.68 -4.10
N GLY A 9 -2.80 -3.73 -3.83
CA GLY A 9 -3.46 -4.87 -3.22
C GLY A 9 -4.90 -5.00 -3.68
N VAL A 10 -5.61 -5.97 -3.10
CA VAL A 10 -7.03 -6.16 -3.34
C VAL A 10 -7.78 -6.02 -2.02
N VAL A 11 -8.84 -5.23 -2.02
CA VAL A 11 -9.73 -5.05 -0.87
C VAL A 11 -10.99 -5.86 -1.05
N PHE A 12 -11.53 -6.36 0.05
CA PHE A 12 -12.81 -7.04 0.13
C PHE A 12 -13.49 -6.66 1.46
N PRO A 13 -14.82 -6.78 1.57
CA PRO A 13 -15.53 -6.48 2.81
C PRO A 13 -15.10 -7.39 3.97
N GLU A 14 -15.08 -6.85 5.18
CA GLU A 14 -14.79 -7.63 6.37
C GLU A 14 -15.87 -8.70 6.61
N GLY A 15 -15.47 -9.91 7.00
CA GLY A 15 -16.38 -11.04 7.21
C GLY A 15 -16.86 -11.72 5.92
N ASP A 16 -16.57 -11.17 4.74
CA ASP A 16 -16.95 -11.78 3.46
C ASP A 16 -15.91 -12.83 3.02
N ILE A 17 -16.13 -14.07 3.49
CA ILE A 17 -15.30 -15.24 3.18
C ILE A 17 -15.33 -15.57 1.69
N GLU A 18 -16.46 -15.37 1.03
CA GLU A 18 -16.61 -15.72 -0.39
C GLU A 18 -15.81 -14.77 -1.29
N SER A 19 -15.85 -13.47 -1.00
CA SER A 19 -15.00 -12.48 -1.66
C SER A 19 -13.52 -12.77 -1.42
N LEU A 20 -13.13 -13.07 -0.17
CA LEU A 20 -11.74 -13.45 0.13
C LEU A 20 -11.29 -14.67 -0.68
N ARG A 21 -12.10 -15.73 -0.68
CA ARG A 21 -11.81 -16.98 -1.41
C ARG A 21 -11.62 -16.72 -2.91
N LEU A 22 -12.50 -15.93 -3.53
CA LEU A 22 -12.40 -15.58 -4.94
C LEU A 22 -11.10 -14.83 -5.25
N GLN A 23 -10.74 -13.85 -4.43
CA GLN A 23 -9.51 -13.09 -4.63
C GLN A 23 -8.26 -13.96 -4.46
N LEU A 24 -8.25 -14.84 -3.46
CA LEU A 24 -7.15 -15.80 -3.28
C LEU A 24 -7.04 -16.75 -4.46
N GLN A 25 -8.16 -17.32 -4.93
CA GLN A 25 -8.16 -18.21 -6.10
C GLN A 25 -7.65 -17.50 -7.36
N ARG A 26 -8.10 -16.27 -7.62
CA ARG A 26 -7.59 -15.46 -8.72
C ARG A 26 -6.08 -15.31 -8.62
N LEU A 27 -5.56 -14.90 -7.47
CA LEU A 27 -4.12 -14.74 -7.28
C LEU A 27 -3.39 -16.07 -7.44
N MET A 28 -3.92 -17.21 -6.99
CA MET A 28 -3.25 -18.50 -7.16
C MET A 28 -3.11 -18.92 -8.63
N HIS A 29 -4.12 -18.65 -9.45
CA HIS A 29 -4.18 -19.13 -10.84
C HIS A 29 -3.65 -18.12 -11.86
N ASP A 30 -3.72 -16.82 -11.57
CA ASP A 30 -3.25 -15.75 -12.44
C ASP A 30 -1.89 -15.21 -11.97
N ARG A 31 -0.82 -15.68 -12.63
CA ARG A 31 0.55 -15.27 -12.31
C ARG A 31 0.83 -13.81 -12.64
N ASP A 32 0.19 -13.27 -13.68
CA ASP A 32 0.44 -11.90 -14.11
C ASP A 32 -0.20 -10.91 -13.14
N ALA A 33 -1.42 -11.20 -12.68
CA ALA A 33 -2.06 -10.44 -11.61
C ALA A 33 -1.20 -10.42 -10.33
N ARG A 34 -0.62 -11.57 -9.93
CA ARG A 34 0.30 -11.61 -8.78
C ARG A 34 1.53 -10.75 -8.99
N ASN A 35 2.19 -10.87 -10.13
CA ASN A 35 3.43 -10.14 -10.41
C ASN A 35 3.18 -8.63 -10.44
N SER A 36 2.07 -8.21 -11.07
CA SER A 36 1.67 -6.81 -11.13
C SER A 36 1.47 -6.22 -9.73
N LEU A 37 0.74 -6.92 -8.85
CA LEU A 37 0.52 -6.48 -7.47
C LEU A 37 1.81 -6.47 -6.66
N ALA A 38 2.69 -7.46 -6.84
CA ALA A 38 4.00 -7.50 -6.17
C ALA A 38 4.88 -6.30 -6.58
N GLN A 39 4.90 -5.96 -7.87
CA GLN A 39 5.66 -4.82 -8.37
C GLN A 39 5.09 -3.50 -7.86
N ALA A 40 3.77 -3.32 -7.93
CA ALA A 40 3.09 -2.14 -7.38
C ALA A 40 3.35 -1.98 -5.87
N GLY A 41 3.32 -3.09 -5.12
CA GLY A 41 3.59 -3.10 -3.68
C GLY A 41 5.02 -2.64 -3.38
N ARG A 42 6.00 -3.17 -4.12
CA ARG A 42 7.40 -2.77 -3.96
C ARG A 42 7.62 -1.29 -4.30
N GLN A 43 7.05 -0.81 -5.42
CA GLN A 43 7.15 0.60 -5.81
C GLN A 43 6.57 1.51 -4.74
N ARG A 44 5.42 1.13 -4.16
CA ARG A 44 4.77 1.90 -3.10
C ARG A 44 5.60 1.99 -1.83
N VAL A 45 6.21 0.88 -1.40
CA VAL A 45 7.11 0.87 -0.24
C VAL A 45 8.29 1.82 -0.46
N LEU A 46 8.93 1.74 -1.62
CA LEU A 46 10.05 2.61 -1.95
C LEU A 46 9.65 4.09 -2.01
N ALA A 47 8.45 4.39 -2.49
CA ALA A 47 7.96 5.75 -2.65
C ALA A 47 7.47 6.41 -1.35
N HIS A 48 7.04 5.65 -0.34
CA HIS A 48 6.34 6.23 0.82
C HIS A 48 6.79 5.72 2.19
N TYR A 49 7.42 4.56 2.25
CA TYR A 49 7.63 3.83 3.51
C TYR A 49 9.11 3.47 3.75
N THR A 50 10.04 4.05 3.01
CA THR A 50 11.47 3.98 3.36
C THR A 50 11.76 4.87 4.56
N MET A 51 12.77 4.52 5.35
CA MET A 51 13.19 5.36 6.48
C MET A 51 13.63 6.75 6.02
N GLU A 52 14.27 6.85 4.85
CA GLU A 52 14.65 8.12 4.23
C GLU A 52 13.44 9.00 3.93
N GLU A 53 12.43 8.45 3.24
CA GLU A 53 11.22 9.18 2.89
C GLU A 53 10.40 9.58 4.13
N ILE A 54 10.31 8.68 5.11
CA ILE A 54 9.64 8.97 6.38
C ILE A 54 10.35 10.11 7.11
N ALA A 55 11.68 10.07 7.22
CA ALA A 55 12.46 11.13 7.87
C ALA A 55 12.26 12.48 7.16
N ARG A 56 12.34 12.49 5.82
CA ARG A 56 12.13 13.69 4.99
C ARG A 56 10.74 14.30 5.22
N ARG A 57 9.68 13.49 5.20
CA ARG A 57 8.30 13.94 5.44
C ARG A 57 8.10 14.43 6.86
N THR A 58 8.73 13.78 7.83
CA THR A 58 8.66 14.16 9.24
C THR A 58 9.31 15.52 9.47
N VAL A 59 10.53 15.75 8.94
CA VAL A 59 11.20 17.05 9.03
C VAL A 59 10.38 18.16 8.37
N ALA A 60 9.82 17.91 7.18
CA ALA A 60 8.98 18.87 6.49
C ALA A 60 7.73 19.25 7.31
N ALA A 61 7.08 18.26 7.95
CA ALA A 61 5.91 18.50 8.79
C ALA A 61 6.25 19.36 10.02
N TYR A 62 7.35 19.08 10.72
CA TYR A 62 7.80 19.91 11.83
C TYR A 62 8.20 21.32 11.39
N GLY A 63 8.86 21.45 10.24
CA GLY A 63 9.22 22.75 9.66
C GLY A 63 7.99 23.63 9.40
N ALA A 64 6.92 23.07 8.82
CA ALA A 64 5.68 23.80 8.58
C ALA A 64 5.06 24.34 9.87
N VAL A 65 4.97 23.50 10.91
CA VAL A 65 4.43 23.92 12.23
C VAL A 65 5.29 25.00 12.89
N ALA A 66 6.62 24.94 12.71
CA ALA A 66 7.53 25.94 13.27
C ALA A 66 7.50 27.29 12.54
N GLN A 67 7.11 27.30 11.25
CA GLN A 67 7.04 28.50 10.41
C GLN A 67 5.69 29.22 10.48
N ASP A 68 4.62 28.55 10.91
CA ASP A 68 3.28 29.12 11.13
C ASP A 68 3.17 29.92 12.47
N ARG A 69 4.30 30.33 13.05
CA ARG A 69 4.41 31.06 14.31
C ARG A 69 4.98 32.45 14.11
#